data_AF-A0AAV0A3T5-F1
#
_entry.id   AF-A0AAV0A3T5-F1
#
_cell.length_a   1.000
_cell.length_b   1.000
_cell.length_c   1.000
_cell.angle_alpha   90.00
_cell.angle_beta   90.00
_cell.angle_gamma   90.00
#
_symmetry.space_group_name_H-M   'P 1'
#
loop_
_entity.id
_entity.type
_entity.pdbx_description
1 polymer ?
#
loop_
_entity_poly.entity_id
_entity_poly.type
_entity_poly.pdbx_seq_one_letter_code
_entity_poly.pdbx_strand_id
1 'polypeptide(L)'
;MAGVADLSFEAESPVMPPDELLEGLPSYDWLLQGRGRRVFFPSLEALGRPQEPASWSSVLEHSRVPVVTEEVAREALLSFVNSQCCYSSVAAGNLIIQELRQQTLCRYRLETFSESRVSEWTFQPVTNHLVDGPQRGASPRLWDMKVQVPPMFQEDTRRFQVPHSSLVKECHKCHGRGRYKCSGCHGAGMVRCSSCSGTKRKARQPRRCHMCSGSGRRRCSTCSGRGNKTCATCKGERKLEHFVQLVIMWKNSLFEFVSPHHLHCPGELLAKARGENLFRDENAMVYPIVDFPLRDISLASQRGIEEHTAALASRARILQQKEKDGMWTGPLKGNTVNVHRWCS
;
A
#
# COMPACT_ATOMS: atom_id res chain seq x y z
N MET A 1 25.52 -7.72 -33.72
CA MET A 1 24.75 -6.49 -34.03
C MET A 1 23.28 -6.85 -34.14
N ALA A 2 22.43 -6.00 -33.53
CA ALA A 2 20.96 -6.01 -33.48
C ALA A 2 20.35 -7.27 -32.82
N GLY A 3 19.92 -7.27 -31.55
CA GLY A 3 19.14 -6.23 -30.86
C GLY A 3 17.70 -6.73 -30.74
N VAL A 4 17.45 -7.67 -29.82
CA VAL A 4 16.10 -8.14 -29.49
C VAL A 4 15.48 -7.03 -28.63
N ALA A 5 14.65 -6.20 -29.24
CA ALA A 5 13.88 -5.19 -28.53
C ALA A 5 12.77 -5.89 -27.73
N ASP A 6 12.95 -5.81 -26.43
CA ASP A 6 11.98 -6.07 -25.37
C ASP A 6 10.71 -5.24 -25.62
N LEU A 7 9.55 -5.88 -25.75
CA LEU A 7 8.27 -5.18 -25.78
C LEU A 7 7.73 -5.16 -24.36
N SER A 8 8.15 -4.12 -23.63
CA SER A 8 7.60 -3.74 -22.34
C SER A 8 6.07 -3.68 -22.42
N PHE A 9 5.43 -4.43 -21.53
CA PHE A 9 4.03 -4.27 -21.21
C PHE A 9 3.93 -3.03 -20.33
N GLU A 10 3.82 -1.86 -20.94
CA GLU A 10 3.48 -0.62 -20.23
C GLU A 10 2.08 -0.80 -19.63
N ALA A 11 2.01 -0.85 -18.30
CA ALA A 11 0.76 -0.67 -17.58
C ALA A 11 0.31 0.78 -17.82
N GLU A 12 -0.69 0.95 -18.68
CA GLU A 12 -1.15 2.27 -19.10
C GLU A 12 -1.68 3.04 -17.87
N SER A 13 -1.06 4.20 -17.60
CA SER A 13 -1.50 5.15 -16.58
C SER A 13 -2.95 5.60 -16.80
N PRO A 14 -3.69 6.02 -15.75
CA PRO A 14 -5.07 6.46 -15.90
C PRO A 14 -5.16 7.61 -16.91
N VAL A 15 -5.84 7.34 -18.03
CA VAL A 15 -6.04 8.29 -19.13
C VAL A 15 -6.96 9.39 -18.61
N MET A 16 -6.41 10.60 -18.45
CA MET A 16 -7.18 11.80 -18.13
C MET A 16 -8.31 11.97 -19.17
N PRO A 17 -9.55 12.29 -18.75
CA PRO A 17 -10.63 12.50 -19.71
C PRO A 17 -10.32 13.69 -20.64
N PRO A 18 -10.83 13.69 -21.89
CA PRO A 18 -10.75 14.86 -22.76
C PRO A 18 -11.43 16.07 -22.10
N ASP A 19 -10.85 17.27 -22.27
CA ASP A 19 -11.26 18.53 -21.62
C ASP A 19 -12.77 18.85 -21.74
N GLU A 20 -13.44 18.36 -22.80
CA GLU A 20 -14.90 18.49 -23.00
C GLU A 20 -15.75 17.83 -21.89
N LEU A 21 -15.18 16.98 -21.04
CA LEU A 21 -15.87 16.33 -19.92
C LEU A 21 -15.80 17.09 -18.58
N LEU A 22 -15.08 18.22 -18.54
CA LEU A 22 -14.97 19.06 -17.35
C LEU A 22 -16.15 20.04 -17.19
N GLU A 23 -16.92 20.29 -18.25
CA GLU A 23 -17.92 21.37 -18.27
C GLU A 23 -19.33 20.97 -17.75
N GLY A 24 -19.60 19.70 -17.45
CA GLY A 24 -20.96 19.22 -17.21
C GLY A 24 -21.30 18.66 -15.82
N LEU A 25 -20.33 18.47 -14.93
CA LEU A 25 -20.56 17.86 -13.61
C LEU A 25 -20.19 18.82 -12.48
N PRO A 26 -21.07 19.07 -11.49
CA PRO A 26 -20.71 19.88 -10.34
C PRO A 26 -19.60 19.19 -9.56
N SER A 27 -18.45 19.87 -9.45
CA SER A 27 -17.28 19.52 -8.63
C SER A 27 -16.26 18.55 -9.26
N TYR A 28 -15.62 18.97 -10.37
CA TYR A 28 -14.25 18.55 -10.71
C TYR A 28 -13.24 19.57 -10.15
N ASP A 29 -13.15 19.67 -8.83
CA ASP A 29 -12.40 20.77 -8.19
C ASP A 29 -11.41 20.29 -7.11
N TRP A 30 -10.76 19.14 -7.31
CA TRP A 30 -9.75 18.64 -6.36
C TRP A 30 -8.39 18.29 -6.97
N LEU A 31 -8.30 18.13 -8.30
CA LEU A 31 -7.01 17.92 -8.98
C LEU A 31 -6.33 19.23 -9.45
N LEU A 32 -7.00 20.40 -9.31
CA LEU A 32 -6.46 21.70 -9.73
C LEU A 32 -6.43 22.80 -8.64
N GLN A 33 -6.78 22.51 -7.37
CA GLN A 33 -6.66 23.52 -6.30
C GLN A 33 -5.25 23.55 -5.68
N GLY A 34 -4.28 23.89 -6.52
CA GLY A 34 -3.07 24.55 -6.07
C GLY A 34 -3.38 25.99 -5.64
N ARG A 35 -4.03 26.18 -4.48
CA ARG A 35 -4.04 27.42 -3.66
C ARG A 35 -4.95 27.27 -2.43
N GLY A 36 -4.35 26.96 -1.29
CA GLY A 36 -4.70 27.58 0.00
C GLY A 36 -6.09 27.34 0.63
N ARG A 37 -6.83 26.27 0.28
CA ARG A 37 -8.10 25.94 0.96
C ARG A 37 -7.92 24.71 1.86
N ARG A 38 -8.08 24.89 3.19
CA ARG A 38 -8.09 23.78 4.17
C ARG A 38 -9.30 22.88 3.85
N VAL A 39 -9.05 21.59 3.62
CA VAL A 39 -10.10 20.59 3.44
C VAL A 39 -10.69 20.29 4.81
N PHE A 40 -11.97 20.60 5.01
CA PHE A 40 -12.70 20.22 6.21
C PHE A 40 -13.32 18.84 5.97
N PHE A 41 -12.77 17.82 6.63
CA PHE A 41 -13.42 16.51 6.67
C PHE A 41 -14.67 16.62 7.56
N PRO A 42 -15.84 16.10 7.12
CA PRO A 42 -16.99 16.04 8.01
C PRO A 42 -16.60 15.23 9.24
N SER A 43 -16.84 15.82 10.41
CA SER A 43 -16.51 15.21 11.70
C SER A 43 -17.12 13.82 11.75
N LEU A 44 -16.36 12.82 12.19
CA LEU A 44 -16.95 11.55 12.57
C LEU A 44 -17.99 11.88 13.63
N GLU A 45 -19.24 11.44 13.47
CA GLU A 45 -20.18 11.43 14.59
C GLU A 45 -19.47 10.64 15.69
N ALA A 46 -19.08 11.34 16.75
CA ALA A 46 -18.15 10.85 17.73
C ALA A 46 -18.63 9.51 18.28
N LEU A 47 -17.95 8.43 17.89
CA LEU A 47 -18.10 7.12 18.48
C LEU A 47 -17.49 7.22 19.88
N GLY A 48 -18.30 7.70 20.83
CA GLY A 48 -17.93 7.84 22.23
C GLY A 48 -17.52 9.25 22.65
N ARG A 49 -17.92 9.59 23.87
CA ARG A 49 -17.43 10.75 24.62
C ARG A 49 -15.90 10.64 24.72
N PRO A 50 -15.11 11.73 24.52
CA PRO A 50 -13.68 11.69 24.82
C PRO A 50 -13.48 11.17 26.23
N GLN A 51 -12.76 10.07 26.37
CA GLN A 51 -12.34 9.62 27.68
C GLN A 51 -11.40 10.69 28.24
N GLU A 52 -11.61 11.14 29.47
CA GLU A 52 -10.68 12.09 30.10
C GLU A 52 -9.27 11.49 30.06
N PRO A 53 -8.24 12.31 29.82
CA PRO A 53 -6.86 11.82 29.81
C PRO A 53 -6.58 11.14 31.14
N ALA A 54 -6.28 9.85 31.10
CA ALA A 54 -5.88 9.11 32.28
C ALA A 54 -4.60 9.76 32.83
N SER A 55 -4.66 10.26 34.07
CA SER A 55 -3.49 10.84 34.71
C SER A 55 -2.43 9.75 34.91
N TRP A 56 -1.21 10.00 34.44
CA TRP A 56 -0.07 9.10 34.65
C TRP A 56 0.20 8.80 36.13
N SER A 57 -0.16 9.74 37.00
CA SER A 57 -0.14 9.58 38.46
C SER A 57 -0.86 8.30 38.93
N SER A 58 -1.99 7.95 38.30
CA SER A 58 -2.77 6.74 38.63
C SER A 58 -2.18 5.45 38.06
N VAL A 59 -1.43 5.55 36.95
CA VAL A 59 -0.77 4.40 36.27
C VAL A 59 0.53 4.02 37.00
N LEU A 60 1.23 5.01 37.56
CA LEU A 60 2.45 4.83 38.34
C LEU A 60 2.21 4.09 39.67
N GLU A 61 1.03 4.26 40.30
CA GLU A 61 0.68 3.49 41.51
C GLU A 61 0.66 1.96 41.27
N HIS A 62 0.51 1.53 40.02
CA HIS A 62 0.39 0.12 39.64
C HIS A 62 1.61 -0.42 38.87
N SER A 63 2.51 0.45 38.41
CA SER A 63 3.63 0.07 37.53
C SER A 63 4.94 -0.03 38.32
N ARG A 64 5.32 -1.23 38.74
CA ARG A 64 6.65 -1.48 39.33
C ARG A 64 7.67 -1.59 38.20
N VAL A 65 8.66 -0.71 38.19
CA VAL A 65 9.85 -0.82 37.32
C VAL A 65 10.48 -2.21 37.58
N PRO A 66 10.55 -3.11 36.59
CA PRO A 66 11.20 -4.39 36.79
C PRO A 66 12.66 -4.17 37.18
N VAL A 67 13.09 -4.78 38.27
CA VAL A 67 14.48 -4.75 38.71
C VAL A 67 15.15 -5.99 38.16
N VAL A 68 16.24 -5.81 37.41
CA VAL A 68 17.02 -6.94 36.91
C VAL A 68 17.90 -7.44 38.06
N THR A 69 17.58 -8.61 38.60
CA THR A 69 18.43 -9.26 39.61
C THR A 69 19.59 -10.00 38.96
N GLU A 70 20.61 -10.35 39.75
CA GLU A 70 21.76 -11.09 39.25
C GLU A 70 21.34 -12.45 38.65
N GLU A 71 20.35 -13.11 39.25
CA GLU A 71 19.82 -14.40 38.78
C GLU A 71 19.22 -14.27 37.38
N VAL A 72 18.42 -13.22 37.16
CA VAL A 72 17.79 -12.94 35.85
C VAL A 72 18.86 -12.61 34.80
N ALA A 73 19.86 -11.83 35.17
CA ALA A 73 20.98 -11.50 34.28
C ALA A 73 21.80 -12.76 33.92
N ARG A 74 22.07 -13.63 34.90
CA ARG A 74 22.82 -14.87 34.74
C ARG A 74 22.04 -15.88 33.87
N GLU A 75 20.74 -16.02 34.09
CA GLU A 75 19.88 -16.88 33.28
C GLU A 75 19.84 -16.40 31.82
N ALA A 76 19.72 -15.08 31.59
CA ALA A 76 19.76 -14.53 30.24
C ALA A 76 21.11 -14.75 29.54
N LEU A 77 22.22 -14.60 30.26
CA LEU A 77 23.56 -14.88 29.74
C LEU A 77 23.71 -16.36 29.36
N LEU A 78 23.28 -17.27 30.23
CA LEU A 78 23.33 -18.72 29.95
C LEU A 78 22.43 -19.10 28.78
N SER A 79 21.22 -18.53 28.70
CA SER A 79 20.33 -18.71 27.56
C SER A 79 20.96 -18.25 26.24
N PHE A 80 21.68 -17.12 26.26
CA PHE A 80 22.40 -16.63 25.09
C PHE A 80 23.58 -17.54 24.72
N VAL A 81 24.41 -17.94 25.68
CA VAL A 81 25.53 -18.85 25.46
C VAL A 81 25.07 -20.18 24.87
N ASN A 82 24.00 -20.75 25.39
CA ASN A 82 23.42 -22.00 24.88
C ASN A 82 22.83 -21.88 23.46
N SER A 83 22.54 -20.67 22.98
CA SER A 83 22.09 -20.42 21.60
C SER A 83 23.24 -20.37 20.59
N GLN A 84 24.50 -20.31 21.05
CA GLN A 84 25.69 -20.23 20.20
C GLN A 84 26.43 -21.57 20.23
N CYS A 85 26.69 -22.17 19.05
CA CYS A 85 27.14 -23.57 18.99
C CYS A 85 28.56 -23.86 19.52
N CYS A 86 29.32 -22.83 19.93
CA CYS A 86 30.71 -22.96 20.35
C CYS A 86 31.02 -22.30 21.70
N TYR A 87 30.01 -21.79 22.42
CA TYR A 87 30.24 -21.12 23.69
C TYR A 87 30.13 -22.13 24.85
N SER A 88 31.12 -22.14 25.74
CA SER A 88 31.11 -23.01 26.91
C SER A 88 30.11 -22.49 27.95
N SER A 89 29.02 -23.24 28.16
CA SER A 89 28.04 -22.98 29.21
C SER A 89 28.65 -23.06 30.61
N VAL A 90 29.67 -23.91 30.80
CA VAL A 90 30.43 -24.05 32.04
C VAL A 90 31.23 -22.77 32.35
N ALA A 91 31.86 -22.18 31.33
CA ALA A 91 32.57 -20.92 31.50
C ALA A 91 31.62 -19.78 31.87
N ALA A 92 30.45 -19.71 31.22
CA ALA A 92 29.44 -18.70 31.50
C ALA A 92 28.81 -18.85 32.90
N GLY A 93 28.63 -20.07 33.39
CA GLY A 93 28.11 -20.35 34.74
C GLY A 93 29.04 -19.89 35.86
N ASN A 94 30.35 -19.99 35.63
CA ASN A 94 31.39 -19.64 36.62
C ASN A 94 31.79 -18.15 36.62
N LEU A 95 31.23 -17.32 35.73
CA LEU A 95 31.51 -15.89 35.72
C LEU A 95 30.97 -15.19 36.98
N ILE A 96 31.79 -14.33 37.57
CA ILE A 96 31.40 -13.46 38.67
C ILE A 96 30.94 -12.12 38.09
N ILE A 97 29.70 -11.74 38.34
CA ILE A 97 29.15 -10.45 37.93
C ILE A 97 29.65 -9.42 38.95
N GLN A 98 30.67 -8.64 38.57
CA GLN A 98 31.27 -7.64 39.46
C GLN A 98 30.40 -6.41 39.66
N GLU A 99 29.71 -5.99 38.59
CA GLU A 99 28.86 -4.81 38.60
C GLU A 99 27.67 -5.03 37.66
N LEU A 100 26.46 -4.77 38.16
CA LEU A 100 25.23 -4.80 37.38
C LEU A 100 24.67 -3.38 37.29
N ARG A 101 24.80 -2.77 36.10
CA ARG A 101 24.21 -1.45 35.81
C ARG A 101 22.90 -1.62 35.07
N GLN A 102 21.79 -1.40 35.77
CA GLN A 102 20.48 -1.36 35.14
C GLN A 102 20.36 -0.06 34.32
N GLN A 103 19.98 -0.21 33.05
CA GLN A 103 19.56 0.92 32.23
C GLN A 103 18.12 0.69 31.80
N THR A 104 17.34 1.76 31.89
CA THR A 104 15.96 1.78 31.44
C THR A 104 15.92 2.43 30.07
N LEU A 105 15.33 1.73 29.11
CA LEU A 105 15.02 2.28 27.80
C LEU A 105 13.50 2.39 27.69
N CYS A 106 13.01 3.53 27.24
CA CYS A 106 11.58 3.73 26.99
C CYS A 106 11.34 3.89 25.50
N ARG A 107 10.25 3.30 25.04
CA ARG A 107 9.86 3.27 23.65
C ARG A 107 8.41 3.70 23.51
N TYR A 108 8.24 4.86 22.91
CA TYR A 108 6.95 5.38 22.52
C TYR A 108 6.62 4.95 21.10
N ARG A 109 5.39 4.47 20.89
CA ARG A 109 4.87 4.12 19.57
C ARG A 109 3.45 4.68 19.42
N LEU A 110 3.25 5.51 18.41
CA LEU A 110 1.96 6.01 17.97
C LEU A 110 1.59 5.37 16.63
N GLU A 111 0.44 4.73 16.60
CA GLU A 111 -0.16 4.17 15.40
C GLU A 111 -1.44 4.95 15.07
N THR A 112 -1.52 5.50 13.86
CA THR A 112 -2.66 6.30 13.41
C THR A 112 -3.30 5.65 12.20
N PHE A 113 -4.54 5.22 12.37
CA PHE A 113 -5.35 4.64 11.33
C PHE A 113 -6.14 5.74 10.62
N SER A 114 -5.96 5.83 9.31
CA SER A 114 -6.52 6.91 8.50
C SER A 114 -7.23 6.39 7.26
N GLU A 115 -8.27 7.12 6.85
CA GLU A 115 -9.02 6.91 5.62
C GLU A 115 -8.74 8.05 4.64
N SER A 116 -8.32 7.71 3.43
CA SER A 116 -8.21 8.65 2.31
C SER A 116 -9.12 8.22 1.17
N ARG A 117 -9.66 9.21 0.45
CA ARG A 117 -10.57 9.00 -0.69
C ARG A 117 -10.08 9.80 -1.88
N VAL A 118 -9.99 9.16 -3.03
CA VAL A 118 -9.69 9.80 -4.32
C VAL A 118 -10.69 9.34 -5.36
N SER A 119 -11.04 10.20 -6.30
CA SER A 119 -11.78 9.78 -7.49
C SER A 119 -10.84 9.60 -8.68
N GLU A 120 -11.15 8.67 -9.56
CA GLU A 120 -10.44 8.52 -10.81
C GLU A 120 -11.43 8.15 -11.91
N TRP A 121 -11.17 8.59 -13.13
CA TRP A 121 -11.97 8.15 -14.28
C TRP A 121 -11.49 6.78 -14.74
N THR A 122 -12.43 5.87 -14.96
CA THR A 122 -12.15 4.56 -15.52
C THR A 122 -13.21 4.20 -16.55
N PHE A 123 -13.03 3.07 -17.23
CA PHE A 123 -13.96 2.62 -18.26
C PHE A 123 -14.08 1.10 -18.33
N GLN A 124 -15.23 0.63 -18.79
CA GLN A 124 -15.46 -0.78 -19.08
C GLN A 124 -16.23 -0.98 -20.40
N PRO A 125 -16.11 -2.15 -21.06
CA PRO A 125 -16.97 -2.50 -22.18
C PRO A 125 -18.45 -2.46 -21.78
N VAL A 126 -19.28 -1.85 -22.62
CA VAL A 126 -20.74 -1.86 -22.40
C VAL A 126 -21.27 -3.26 -22.69
N THR A 127 -21.50 -4.07 -21.64
CA THR A 127 -22.12 -5.40 -21.80
C THR A 127 -23.64 -5.38 -21.60
N ASN A 128 -24.15 -4.41 -20.82
CA ASN A 128 -25.57 -4.29 -20.48
C ASN A 128 -26.14 -2.95 -20.96
N HIS A 129 -27.45 -2.91 -21.21
CA HIS A 129 -28.14 -1.70 -21.70
C HIS A 129 -28.54 -0.71 -20.59
N LEU A 130 -28.39 -1.09 -19.31
CA LEU A 130 -28.75 -0.26 -18.17
C LEU A 130 -27.51 0.46 -17.65
N VAL A 131 -27.24 1.63 -18.22
CA VAL A 131 -26.15 2.53 -17.78
C VAL A 131 -26.70 3.50 -16.74
N ASP A 132 -25.96 3.64 -15.64
CA ASP A 132 -26.30 4.55 -14.55
C ASP A 132 -25.64 5.91 -14.73
N GLY A 133 -26.22 6.73 -15.60
CA GLY A 133 -25.72 8.06 -15.93
C GLY A 133 -26.44 9.20 -15.23
N PRO A 134 -26.01 10.46 -15.48
CA PRO A 134 -26.52 11.66 -14.80
C PRO A 134 -28.04 11.88 -14.94
N GLN A 135 -28.65 11.30 -15.96
CA GLN A 135 -30.10 11.31 -16.16
C GLN A 135 -30.89 10.58 -15.07
N ARG A 136 -30.24 9.72 -14.26
CA ARG A 136 -30.88 8.97 -13.16
C ARG A 136 -30.74 9.65 -11.79
N GLY A 137 -29.97 10.74 -11.71
CA GLY A 137 -29.76 11.48 -10.46
C GLY A 137 -28.44 12.25 -10.46
N ALA A 138 -28.26 13.09 -9.44
CA ALA A 138 -26.98 13.77 -9.21
C ALA A 138 -25.99 12.80 -8.55
N SER A 139 -24.74 12.79 -9.02
CA SER A 139 -23.69 12.00 -8.39
C SER A 139 -23.39 12.53 -6.97
N PRO A 140 -23.27 11.64 -5.97
CA PRO A 140 -22.96 12.04 -4.60
C PRO A 140 -21.53 12.61 -4.50
N ARG A 141 -21.26 13.43 -3.48
CA ARG A 141 -19.89 13.87 -3.18
C ARG A 141 -19.08 12.69 -2.64
N LEU A 142 -17.75 12.77 -2.76
CA LEU A 142 -16.83 11.69 -2.38
C LEU A 142 -17.03 11.18 -0.94
N TRP A 143 -17.32 12.08 0.00
CA TRP A 143 -17.51 11.76 1.41
C TRP A 143 -18.97 11.46 1.80
N ASP A 144 -19.93 11.72 0.92
CA ASP A 144 -21.35 11.40 1.13
C ASP A 144 -21.62 9.90 0.86
N MET A 145 -20.75 9.25 0.08
CA MET A 145 -20.80 7.81 -0.13
C MET A 145 -20.55 7.06 1.17
N LYS A 146 -21.59 6.39 1.68
CA LYS A 146 -21.50 5.55 2.88
C LYS A 146 -20.84 4.22 2.51
N VAL A 147 -19.70 3.94 3.12
CA VAL A 147 -18.92 2.71 2.90
C VAL A 147 -18.60 2.09 4.25
N GLN A 148 -18.62 0.76 4.30
CA GLN A 148 -18.24 0.00 5.49
C GLN A 148 -16.73 0.11 5.71
N VAL A 149 -16.34 0.66 6.86
CA VAL A 149 -14.96 0.78 7.31
C VAL A 149 -14.45 -0.63 7.71
N PRO A 150 -13.23 -1.04 7.30
CA PRO A 150 -12.64 -2.30 7.77
C PRO A 150 -12.40 -2.27 9.29
N PRO A 151 -12.10 -3.42 9.92
CA PRO A 151 -11.71 -3.43 11.32
C PRO A 151 -10.53 -2.49 11.58
N MET A 152 -10.53 -1.82 12.72
CA MET A 152 -9.53 -0.79 13.03
C MET A 152 -8.11 -1.37 13.00
N PHE A 153 -7.17 -0.59 12.45
CA PHE A 153 -5.78 -0.97 12.20
C PHE A 153 -5.57 -2.10 11.19
N GLN A 154 -6.58 -2.45 10.37
CA GLN A 154 -6.41 -3.29 9.20
C GLN A 154 -6.36 -2.43 7.94
N GLU A 155 -5.24 -2.49 7.24
CA GLU A 155 -5.10 -1.79 5.96
C GLU A 155 -5.97 -2.45 4.89
N ASP A 156 -6.63 -1.63 4.08
CA ASP A 156 -7.50 -2.09 3.00
C ASP A 156 -7.54 -1.04 1.89
N THR A 157 -7.89 -1.45 0.67
CA THR A 157 -8.15 -0.54 -0.44
C THR A 157 -9.35 -1.05 -1.23
N ARG A 158 -10.40 -0.24 -1.28
CA ARG A 158 -11.64 -0.59 -1.97
C ARG A 158 -11.93 0.40 -3.08
N ARG A 159 -12.56 -0.12 -4.14
CA ARG A 159 -12.94 0.66 -5.32
C ARG A 159 -14.42 0.52 -5.59
N PHE A 160 -15.11 1.64 -5.77
CA PHE A 160 -16.54 1.68 -6.01
C PHE A 160 -16.83 2.54 -7.23
N GLN A 161 -17.79 2.13 -8.05
CA GLN A 161 -18.34 3.01 -9.08
C GLN A 161 -19.23 4.05 -8.41
N VAL A 162 -19.01 5.33 -8.71
CA VAL A 162 -19.84 6.42 -8.19
C VAL A 162 -21.20 6.38 -8.91
N PRO A 163 -22.32 6.34 -8.17
CA PRO A 163 -23.66 6.35 -8.77
C PRO A 163 -23.88 7.54 -9.70
N HIS A 164 -24.65 7.32 -10.75
CA HIS A 164 -25.06 8.32 -11.75
C HIS A 164 -23.91 9.02 -12.49
N SER A 165 -22.69 8.50 -12.40
CA SER A 165 -21.50 9.10 -13.04
C SER A 165 -21.17 8.50 -14.41
N SER A 166 -21.99 7.56 -14.88
CA SER A 166 -21.65 6.73 -16.03
C SER A 166 -22.04 7.37 -17.36
N LEU A 167 -21.15 7.31 -18.35
CA LEU A 167 -21.31 7.90 -19.66
C LEU A 167 -20.87 6.92 -20.74
N VAL A 168 -21.71 6.70 -21.74
CA VAL A 168 -21.36 5.84 -22.87
C VAL A 168 -20.69 6.64 -23.96
N LYS A 169 -19.47 6.23 -24.35
CA LYS A 169 -18.76 6.75 -25.51
C LYS A 169 -18.37 5.64 -26.48
N GLU A 170 -18.07 6.01 -27.71
CA GLU A 170 -17.44 5.07 -28.63
C GLU A 170 -16.06 4.66 -28.10
N CYS A 171 -15.66 3.42 -28.37
CA CYS A 171 -14.37 2.93 -27.94
C CYS A 171 -13.26 3.75 -28.61
N HIS A 172 -12.51 4.50 -27.79
CA HIS A 172 -11.43 5.38 -28.25
C HIS A 172 -10.32 4.63 -29.01
N LYS A 173 -10.04 3.36 -28.69
CA LYS A 173 -9.01 2.59 -29.41
C LYS A 173 -9.46 2.12 -30.80
N CYS A 174 -10.73 1.71 -30.98
CA CYS A 174 -11.21 1.19 -32.27
C CYS A 174 -12.13 2.12 -33.05
N HIS A 175 -12.48 3.29 -32.48
CA HIS A 175 -13.41 4.27 -33.01
C HIS A 175 -14.74 3.63 -33.44
N GLY A 176 -15.40 2.94 -32.50
CA GLY A 176 -16.70 2.29 -32.77
C GLY A 176 -16.65 1.04 -33.65
N ARG A 177 -15.49 0.60 -34.17
CA ARG A 177 -15.42 -0.56 -35.08
C ARG A 177 -15.52 -1.91 -34.38
N GLY A 178 -15.15 -1.99 -33.10
CA GLY A 178 -15.12 -3.23 -32.31
C GLY A 178 -14.02 -4.23 -32.72
N ARG A 179 -13.34 -4.00 -33.85
CA ARG A 179 -12.29 -4.86 -34.39
C ARG A 179 -11.21 -4.04 -35.09
N TYR A 180 -10.01 -4.59 -35.14
CA TYR A 180 -8.87 -4.07 -35.89
C TYR A 180 -8.58 -4.93 -37.09
N LYS A 181 -8.10 -4.31 -38.19
CA LYS A 181 -7.50 -5.09 -39.28
C LYS A 181 -6.30 -5.85 -38.73
N CYS A 182 -6.19 -7.13 -39.08
CA CYS A 182 -5.03 -7.91 -38.69
C CYS A 182 -3.79 -7.32 -39.36
N SER A 183 -2.79 -6.89 -38.57
CA SER A 183 -1.53 -6.36 -39.08
C SER A 183 -0.78 -7.35 -39.98
N GLY A 184 -0.84 -8.65 -39.65
CA GLY A 184 -0.14 -9.70 -40.41
C GLY A 184 -0.71 -9.99 -41.81
N CYS A 185 -1.98 -9.68 -42.08
CA CYS A 185 -2.59 -9.90 -43.40
C CYS A 185 -3.31 -8.67 -43.97
N HIS A 186 -3.21 -7.52 -43.31
CA HIS A 186 -3.85 -6.26 -43.66
C HIS A 186 -5.36 -6.36 -43.96
N GLY A 187 -6.07 -7.30 -43.32
CA GLY A 187 -7.49 -7.53 -43.57
C GLY A 187 -7.81 -8.71 -44.50
N ALA A 188 -6.84 -9.24 -45.24
CA ALA A 188 -7.10 -10.24 -46.28
C ALA A 188 -7.42 -11.65 -45.75
N GLY A 189 -7.15 -11.93 -44.48
CA GLY A 189 -7.31 -13.28 -43.87
C GLY A 189 -6.28 -14.32 -44.36
N MET A 190 -5.63 -14.07 -45.49
CA MET A 190 -4.62 -14.91 -46.10
C MET A 190 -3.28 -14.15 -46.21
N VAL A 191 -2.18 -14.84 -45.95
CA VAL A 191 -0.81 -14.33 -46.12
C VAL A 191 -0.10 -15.10 -47.22
N ARG A 192 0.92 -14.48 -47.84
CA ARG A 192 1.77 -15.16 -48.81
C ARG A 192 2.42 -16.37 -48.14
N CYS A 193 2.39 -17.53 -48.82
CA CYS A 193 3.02 -18.73 -48.26
C CYS A 193 4.54 -18.47 -48.16
N SER A 194 5.07 -18.46 -46.93
CA SER A 194 6.50 -18.27 -46.67
C SER A 194 7.36 -19.35 -47.33
N SER A 195 6.88 -20.60 -47.38
CA SER A 195 7.63 -21.74 -47.91
C SER A 195 7.81 -21.74 -49.44
N CYS A 196 6.95 -21.04 -50.19
CA CYS A 196 7.09 -20.92 -51.65
C CYS A 196 7.12 -19.47 -52.11
N SER A 197 7.17 -18.51 -51.18
CA SER A 197 7.04 -17.08 -51.44
C SER A 197 5.97 -16.81 -52.51
N GLY A 198 4.77 -17.38 -52.40
CA GLY A 198 3.67 -17.13 -53.35
C GLY A 198 3.76 -17.80 -54.74
N THR A 199 4.85 -18.46 -55.09
CA THR A 199 5.08 -19.06 -56.42
C THR A 199 4.34 -20.40 -56.65
N LYS A 200 3.57 -20.87 -55.65
CA LYS A 200 2.78 -22.12 -55.67
C LYS A 200 3.59 -23.42 -55.77
N ARG A 201 4.89 -23.36 -56.07
CA ARG A 201 5.85 -24.48 -56.17
C ARG A 201 7.14 -24.15 -55.40
N LYS A 202 7.97 -25.13 -55.07
CA LYS A 202 9.29 -24.85 -54.44
C LYS A 202 10.34 -24.65 -55.55
N ALA A 203 11.27 -23.71 -55.38
CA ALA A 203 12.30 -23.41 -56.38
C ALA A 203 13.12 -24.63 -56.83
N ARG A 204 13.27 -25.63 -55.95
CA ARG A 204 14.07 -26.84 -56.20
C ARG A 204 13.24 -28.08 -56.59
N GLN A 205 11.91 -28.00 -56.69
CA GLN A 205 11.08 -29.16 -57.08
C GLN A 205 9.80 -28.78 -57.86
N PRO A 206 9.41 -29.56 -58.90
CA PRO A 206 8.23 -29.29 -59.73
C PRO A 206 6.89 -29.55 -59.02
N ARG A 207 6.91 -30.20 -57.85
CA ARG A 207 5.69 -30.52 -57.09
C ARG A 207 5.04 -29.28 -56.49
N ARG A 208 3.70 -29.30 -56.38
CA ARG A 208 2.93 -28.25 -55.71
C ARG A 208 3.44 -28.06 -54.29
N CYS A 209 3.50 -26.82 -53.82
CA CYS A 209 3.93 -26.53 -52.46
C CYS A 209 2.97 -27.17 -51.45
N HIS A 210 3.44 -28.16 -50.68
CA HIS A 210 2.65 -28.89 -49.68
C HIS A 210 2.05 -27.96 -48.60
N MET A 211 2.78 -26.90 -48.21
CA MET A 211 2.34 -25.99 -47.14
C MET A 211 1.15 -25.10 -47.51
N CYS A 212 0.89 -24.91 -48.81
CA CYS A 212 -0.26 -24.13 -49.30
C CYS A 212 -1.11 -24.90 -50.32
N SER A 213 -0.84 -26.20 -50.50
CA SER A 213 -1.47 -27.08 -51.49
C SER A 213 -1.54 -26.49 -52.91
N GLY A 214 -0.55 -25.68 -53.29
CA GLY A 214 -0.50 -25.00 -54.59
C GLY A 214 -1.33 -23.71 -54.71
N SER A 215 -1.96 -23.22 -53.65
CA SER A 215 -2.67 -21.93 -53.66
C SER A 215 -1.73 -20.71 -53.65
N GLY A 216 -0.49 -20.89 -53.16
CA GLY A 216 0.49 -19.81 -52.98
C GLY A 216 0.21 -18.91 -51.76
N ARG A 217 -0.91 -19.10 -51.06
CA ARG A 217 -1.31 -18.34 -49.87
C ARG A 217 -1.66 -19.30 -48.73
N ARG A 218 -1.57 -18.83 -47.50
CA ARG A 218 -1.95 -19.60 -46.31
C ARG A 218 -2.85 -18.75 -45.44
N ARG A 219 -3.71 -19.41 -44.67
CA ARG A 219 -4.49 -18.76 -43.62
C ARG A 219 -3.53 -18.01 -42.70
N CYS A 220 -3.81 -16.72 -42.47
CA CYS A 220 -3.04 -15.92 -41.53
C CYS A 220 -3.14 -16.57 -40.14
N SER A 221 -2.01 -16.97 -39.55
CA SER A 221 -1.95 -17.53 -38.20
C SER A 221 -2.39 -16.49 -37.16
N THR A 222 -1.99 -15.24 -37.35
CA THR A 222 -2.22 -14.13 -36.41
C THR A 222 -3.71 -13.78 -36.20
N CYS A 223 -4.58 -14.05 -37.18
CA CYS A 223 -6.03 -13.85 -37.04
C CYS A 223 -6.84 -15.12 -37.34
N SER A 224 -6.18 -16.27 -37.44
CA SER A 224 -6.79 -17.55 -37.81
C SER A 224 -7.69 -17.46 -39.04
N GLY A 225 -7.31 -16.65 -40.03
CA GLY A 225 -8.07 -16.47 -41.27
C GLY A 225 -9.17 -15.41 -41.26
N ARG A 226 -9.49 -14.82 -40.10
CA ARG A 226 -10.61 -13.87 -39.96
C ARG A 226 -10.34 -12.50 -40.62
N GLY A 227 -9.08 -12.18 -40.90
CA GLY A 227 -8.69 -10.87 -41.44
C GLY A 227 -8.72 -9.73 -40.42
N ASN A 228 -9.44 -9.89 -39.31
CA ASN A 228 -9.54 -8.93 -38.22
C ASN A 228 -9.24 -9.57 -36.86
N LYS A 229 -8.91 -8.72 -35.89
CA LYS A 229 -8.80 -9.07 -34.46
C LYS A 229 -9.86 -8.29 -33.69
N THR A 230 -10.52 -8.93 -32.74
CA THR A 230 -11.45 -8.25 -31.83
C THR A 230 -10.69 -7.21 -31.03
N CYS A 231 -11.31 -6.05 -30.81
CA CYS A 231 -10.73 -5.02 -29.96
C CYS A 231 -10.62 -5.53 -28.53
N ALA A 232 -9.42 -5.50 -27.93
CA ALA A 232 -9.23 -5.94 -26.55
C ALA A 232 -9.92 -4.99 -25.55
N THR A 233 -9.89 -3.69 -25.83
CA THR A 233 -10.42 -2.64 -24.94
C THR A 233 -11.93 -2.69 -24.78
N CYS A 234 -12.69 -2.82 -25.88
CA CYS A 234 -14.16 -2.93 -25.83
C CYS A 234 -14.68 -4.35 -26.00
N LYS A 235 -13.78 -5.36 -26.11
CA LYS A 235 -14.12 -6.78 -26.32
C LYS A 235 -15.07 -7.08 -27.50
N GLY A 236 -15.24 -6.12 -28.42
CA GLY A 236 -16.16 -6.24 -29.56
C GLY A 236 -17.44 -5.38 -29.45
N GLU A 237 -17.72 -4.82 -28.27
CA GLU A 237 -18.95 -4.07 -27.96
C GLU A 237 -19.03 -2.69 -28.61
N ARG A 238 -17.92 -2.22 -29.22
CA ARG A 238 -17.79 -0.93 -29.94
C ARG A 238 -17.88 0.31 -29.04
N LYS A 239 -18.58 0.23 -27.92
CA LYS A 239 -18.78 1.31 -26.94
C LYS A 239 -18.12 0.97 -25.60
N LEU A 240 -17.77 2.01 -24.85
CA LEU A 240 -17.23 1.96 -23.51
C LEU A 240 -18.11 2.80 -22.58
N GLU A 241 -18.41 2.27 -21.41
CA GLU A 241 -18.99 3.01 -20.30
C GLU A 241 -17.83 3.62 -19.51
N HIS A 242 -17.72 4.94 -19.53
CA HIS A 242 -16.80 5.72 -18.72
C HIS A 242 -17.52 6.14 -17.44
N PHE A 243 -16.88 5.98 -16.29
CA PHE A 243 -17.50 6.35 -15.01
C PHE A 243 -16.43 6.81 -14.03
N VAL A 244 -16.87 7.50 -12.97
CA VAL A 244 -16.01 7.89 -11.87
C VAL A 244 -15.91 6.72 -10.91
N GLN A 245 -14.69 6.28 -10.62
CA GLN A 245 -14.36 5.28 -9.63
C GLN A 245 -13.84 5.98 -8.37
N LEU A 246 -14.51 5.74 -7.23
CA LEU A 246 -14.04 6.14 -5.91
C LEU A 246 -13.09 5.07 -5.39
N VAL A 247 -11.86 5.47 -5.09
CA VAL A 247 -10.85 4.62 -4.43
C VAL A 247 -10.69 5.10 -2.99
N ILE A 248 -10.98 4.21 -2.05
CA ILE A 248 -10.86 4.45 -0.61
C ILE A 248 -9.70 3.61 -0.09
N MET A 249 -8.78 4.25 0.61
CA MET A 249 -7.59 3.62 1.16
C MET A 249 -7.55 3.81 2.68
N TRP A 250 -7.41 2.71 3.39
CA TRP A 250 -7.21 2.67 4.84
C TRP A 250 -5.76 2.26 5.14
N LYS A 251 -5.05 3.07 5.92
CA LYS A 251 -3.61 2.90 6.19
C LYS A 251 -3.24 3.19 7.63
N ASN A 252 -2.23 2.47 8.12
CA ASN A 252 -1.60 2.70 9.41
C ASN A 252 -0.32 3.53 9.24
N SER A 253 -0.31 4.71 9.84
CA SER A 253 0.91 5.52 9.98
C SER A 253 1.55 5.25 11.33
N LEU A 254 2.84 4.94 11.35
CA LEU A 254 3.59 4.63 12.56
C LEU A 254 4.61 5.72 12.85
N PHE A 255 4.59 6.21 14.09
CA PHE A 255 5.63 7.03 14.67
C PHE A 255 6.23 6.27 15.84
N GLU A 256 7.56 6.12 15.85
CA GLU A 256 8.29 5.39 16.88
C GLU A 256 9.42 6.28 17.41
N PHE A 257 9.51 6.37 18.73
CA PHE A 257 10.57 7.10 19.42
C PHE A 257 11.14 6.21 20.51
N VAL A 258 12.47 6.19 20.59
CA VAL A 258 13.22 5.48 21.62
C VAL A 258 14.02 6.51 22.39
N SER A 259 13.93 6.47 23.73
CA SER A 259 14.67 7.39 24.59
C SER A 259 16.19 7.28 24.35
N PRO A 260 16.93 8.39 24.42
CA PRO A 260 18.39 8.36 24.33
C PRO A 260 18.96 7.38 25.37
N HIS A 261 19.90 6.55 24.95
CA HIS A 261 20.61 5.62 25.82
C HIS A 261 22.11 5.83 25.68
N HIS A 262 22.82 5.65 26.80
CA HIS A 262 24.27 5.88 26.88
C HIS A 262 25.10 4.71 26.29
N LEU A 263 24.45 3.67 25.77
CA LEU A 263 25.11 2.50 25.22
C LEU A 263 25.26 2.61 23.70
N HIS A 264 26.42 2.22 23.16
CA HIS A 264 26.62 1.89 21.75
C HIS A 264 25.86 0.59 21.39
N CYS A 265 24.56 0.53 21.68
CA CYS A 265 23.72 -0.59 21.30
C CYS A 265 23.12 -0.33 19.91
N PRO A 266 23.34 -1.21 18.92
CA PRO A 266 22.67 -1.09 17.63
C PRO A 266 21.15 -1.06 17.77
N GLY A 267 20.49 -0.08 17.14
CA GLY A 267 19.03 0.08 17.17
C GLY A 267 18.25 -1.16 16.67
N GLU A 268 18.88 -1.97 15.80
CA GLU A 268 18.33 -3.22 15.28
C GLU A 268 18.08 -4.28 16.36
N LEU A 269 18.88 -4.27 17.44
CA LEU A 269 18.72 -5.17 18.57
C LEU A 269 17.62 -4.69 19.52
N LEU A 270 17.49 -3.37 19.65
CA LEU A 270 16.41 -2.74 20.41
C LEU A 270 15.05 -2.98 19.75
N ALA A 271 14.99 -2.98 18.41
CA ALA A 271 13.77 -3.27 17.66
C ALA A 271 13.22 -4.68 17.91
N LYS A 272 14.10 -5.65 18.21
CA LYS A 272 13.75 -7.07 18.41
C LYS A 272 13.52 -7.46 19.87
N ALA A 273 13.87 -6.58 20.80
CA ALA A 273 13.67 -6.86 22.21
C ALA A 273 12.16 -7.08 22.49
N ARG A 274 11.79 -7.81 23.56
CA ARG A 274 10.42 -7.88 24.14
C ARG A 274 10.32 -7.24 25.55
N GLY A 275 9.41 -6.29 25.71
CA GLY A 275 9.39 -5.35 26.85
C GLY A 275 7.97 -5.18 27.38
N GLU A 276 7.85 -4.54 28.53
CA GLU A 276 6.56 -4.38 29.21
C GLU A 276 5.88 -3.10 28.73
N ASN A 277 4.59 -3.18 28.39
CA ASN A 277 3.81 -1.99 28.02
C ASN A 277 3.38 -1.32 29.32
N LEU A 278 3.91 -0.12 29.58
CA LEU A 278 3.52 0.68 30.74
C LEU A 278 2.18 1.37 30.53
N PHE A 279 1.92 1.75 29.28
CA PHE A 279 0.72 2.49 28.93
C PHE A 279 0.24 2.12 27.55
N ARG A 280 -1.08 2.14 27.42
CA ARG A 280 -1.77 1.95 26.16
C ARG A 280 -3.04 2.78 26.19
N ASP A 281 -3.15 3.69 25.24
CA ASP A 281 -4.39 4.40 24.95
C ASP A 281 -4.83 4.14 23.51
N GLU A 282 -6.13 4.09 23.29
CA GLU A 282 -6.73 3.78 22.00
C GLU A 282 -8.03 4.57 21.83
N ASN A 283 -7.96 5.70 21.12
CA ASN A 283 -9.03 6.69 20.99
C ASN A 283 -9.12 7.26 19.57
N ALA A 284 -10.24 7.92 19.22
CA ALA A 284 -10.40 8.55 17.90
C ALA A 284 -9.30 9.61 17.62
N MET A 285 -8.93 10.35 18.66
CA MET A 285 -7.75 11.21 18.72
C MET A 285 -7.16 10.99 20.11
N VAL A 286 -5.89 10.60 20.18
CA VAL A 286 -5.19 10.43 21.47
C VAL A 286 -4.69 11.78 21.96
N TYR A 287 -4.60 11.94 23.27
CA TYR A 287 -4.05 13.14 23.88
C TYR A 287 -2.55 12.96 24.13
N PRO A 288 -1.75 14.03 24.03
CA PRO A 288 -0.34 13.95 24.40
C PRO A 288 -0.18 13.44 25.84
N ILE A 289 0.78 12.55 26.03
CA ILE A 289 1.17 12.05 27.35
C ILE A 289 1.75 13.20 28.17
N VAL A 290 0.98 13.68 29.14
CA VAL A 290 1.40 14.70 30.11
C VAL A 290 1.96 14.05 31.38
N ASP A 291 2.92 14.71 32.02
CA ASP A 291 3.47 14.32 33.33
C ASP A 291 4.17 12.93 33.38
N PHE A 292 4.72 12.47 32.25
CA PHE A 292 5.51 11.24 32.24
C PHE A 292 6.89 11.46 32.91
N PRO A 293 7.41 10.51 33.72
CA PRO A 293 8.69 10.65 34.42
C PRO A 293 9.88 10.98 33.50
N LEU A 294 9.85 10.49 32.25
CA LEU A 294 10.82 10.87 31.22
C LEU A 294 10.23 11.92 30.28
N ARG A 295 10.67 13.17 30.45
CA ARG A 295 10.25 14.30 29.62
C ARG A 295 10.34 14.03 28.10
N ASP A 296 11.32 13.25 27.67
CA ASP A 296 11.52 12.88 26.27
C ASP A 296 10.33 12.13 25.66
N ILE A 297 9.65 11.29 26.45
CA ILE A 297 8.46 10.54 26.01
C ILE A 297 7.26 11.48 25.85
N SER A 298 7.04 12.38 26.80
CA SER A 298 5.99 13.41 26.67
C SER A 298 6.20 14.29 25.43
N LEU A 299 7.44 14.71 25.17
CA LEU A 299 7.79 15.47 23.97
C LEU A 299 7.65 14.64 22.69
N ALA A 300 7.97 13.35 22.74
CA ALA A 300 7.79 12.45 21.60
C ALA A 300 6.31 12.20 21.28
N SER A 301 5.46 12.02 22.29
CA SER A 301 4.01 11.91 22.15
C SER A 301 3.42 13.15 21.49
N GLN A 302 3.75 14.34 22.00
CA GLN A 302 3.31 15.59 21.39
C GLN A 302 3.75 15.72 19.93
N ARG A 303 5.04 15.48 19.63
CA ARG A 303 5.56 15.55 18.26
C ARG A 303 4.89 14.56 17.32
N GLY A 304 4.72 13.31 17.75
CA GLY A 304 4.09 12.26 16.93
C GLY A 304 2.64 12.61 16.58
N ILE A 305 1.87 13.11 17.55
CA ILE A 305 0.47 13.54 17.34
C ILE A 305 0.42 14.74 16.39
N GLU A 306 1.27 15.74 16.59
CA GLU A 306 1.34 16.93 15.73
C GLU A 306 1.76 16.58 14.30
N GLU A 307 2.76 15.71 14.14
CA GLU A 307 3.26 15.26 12.84
C GLU A 307 2.18 14.51 12.05
N HIS A 308 1.53 13.52 12.67
CA HIS A 308 0.45 12.78 12.04
C HIS A 308 -0.74 13.69 11.73
N THR A 309 -1.11 14.60 12.64
CA THR A 309 -2.18 15.56 12.40
C THR A 309 -1.86 16.47 11.23
N ALA A 310 -0.65 17.04 11.17
CA ALA A 310 -0.22 17.92 10.08
C ALA A 310 -0.14 17.18 8.74
N ALA A 311 0.42 15.97 8.72
CA ALA A 311 0.55 15.15 7.51
C ALA A 311 -0.81 14.74 6.94
N LEU A 312 -1.79 14.47 7.79
CA LEU A 312 -3.10 13.96 7.40
C LEU A 312 -4.15 15.07 7.22
N ALA A 313 -3.98 16.25 7.83
CA ALA A 313 -4.97 17.35 7.86
C ALA A 313 -5.56 17.77 6.51
N SER A 314 -4.86 17.55 5.39
CA SER A 314 -5.34 17.88 4.05
C SER A 314 -5.60 16.66 3.16
N ARG A 315 -5.21 15.45 3.60
CA ARG A 315 -5.10 14.27 2.74
C ARG A 315 -5.94 13.09 3.20
N ALA A 316 -6.23 12.99 4.49
CA ALA A 316 -6.91 11.85 5.06
C ALA A 316 -7.68 12.23 6.33
N ARG A 317 -8.69 11.43 6.64
CA ARG A 317 -9.43 11.49 7.88
C ARG A 317 -8.82 10.50 8.87
N ILE A 318 -8.47 10.95 10.06
CA ILE A 318 -8.07 10.05 11.15
C ILE A 318 -9.33 9.35 11.67
N LEU A 319 -9.27 8.02 11.75
CA LEU A 319 -10.36 7.20 12.28
C LEU A 319 -10.08 6.79 13.73
N GLN A 320 -8.84 6.40 14.00
CA GLN A 320 -8.40 6.00 15.34
C GLN A 320 -6.91 6.17 15.48
N GLN A 321 -6.47 6.48 16.69
CA GLN A 321 -5.08 6.50 17.10
C GLN A 321 -4.89 5.57 18.29
N LYS A 322 -3.70 4.99 18.35
CA LYS A 322 -3.30 4.07 19.40
C LYS A 322 -1.88 4.41 19.78
N GLU A 323 -1.70 4.83 21.01
CA GLU A 323 -0.37 5.05 21.56
C GLU A 323 -0.03 3.98 22.58
N LYS A 324 1.23 3.61 22.58
CA LYS A 324 1.81 2.68 23.54
C LYS A 324 3.13 3.25 24.00
N ASP A 325 3.35 3.24 25.31
CA ASP A 325 4.67 3.39 25.87
C ASP A 325 5.10 2.07 26.49
N GLY A 326 6.30 1.63 26.12
CA GLY A 326 6.90 0.40 26.62
C GLY A 326 8.22 0.70 27.30
N MET A 327 8.40 0.12 28.48
CA MET A 327 9.66 0.24 29.22
C MET A 327 10.41 -1.08 29.21
N TRP A 328 11.71 -0.92 29.05
CA TRP A 328 12.68 -1.98 28.91
C TRP A 328 13.58 -1.96 30.12
N THR A 329 13.49 -3.02 30.90
CA THR A 329 14.30 -3.26 32.09
C THR A 329 14.68 -4.73 32.06
N GLY A 330 15.66 -5.05 31.22
CA GLY A 330 16.04 -6.44 31.04
C GLY A 330 17.23 -6.61 30.10
N PRO A 331 17.98 -7.71 30.24
CA PRO A 331 19.02 -8.06 29.29
C PRO A 331 18.41 -8.21 27.89
N LEU A 332 18.99 -7.52 26.91
CA LEU A 332 18.57 -7.59 25.52
C LEU A 332 18.70 -9.04 25.02
N LYS A 333 17.59 -9.76 24.90
CA LYS A 333 17.53 -11.01 24.11
C LYS A 333 17.56 -10.65 22.63
N GLY A 334 18.69 -10.12 22.18
CA GLY A 334 19.05 -9.95 20.78
C GLY A 334 19.99 -11.09 20.40
N ASN A 335 19.52 -12.02 19.58
CA ASN A 335 20.42 -12.94 18.90
C ASN A 335 21.41 -12.08 18.09
N THR A 336 22.70 -12.38 18.25
CA THR A 336 23.87 -11.73 17.65
C THR A 336 24.23 -10.32 18.15
N VAL A 337 25.23 -10.24 19.03
CA VAL A 337 26.09 -9.05 19.17
C VAL A 337 27.50 -9.46 18.77
N ASN A 338 28.01 -8.81 17.72
CA ASN A 338 29.42 -8.90 17.32
C ASN A 338 30.29 -8.33 18.45
N VAL A 339 31.12 -9.19 19.01
CA VAL A 339 32.25 -8.81 19.85
C VAL A 339 33.26 -8.12 18.95
N HIS A 340 33.48 -6.82 19.11
CA HIS A 340 34.71 -6.19 18.64
C HIS A 340 35.34 -5.35 19.75
N ARG A 341 36.40 -5.95 20.33
CA ARG A 341 37.65 -5.37 20.87
C ARG A 341 37.49 -4.25 21.91
N TRP A 342 37.76 -4.46 23.21
CA TRP A 342 39.07 -4.82 23.78
C TRP A 342 40.23 -4.28 22.93
N CYS A 343 40.53 -2.99 23.12
CA CYS A 343 41.87 -2.44 22.97
C CYS A 343 42.39 -2.10 24.37
N SER A 344 43.13 -3.05 24.94
CA SER A 344 44.42 -2.81 25.58
C SER A 344 45.37 -3.89 25.06
#